data_AF-A0A433WUB8-F1
#
_entry.id   AF-A0A433WUB8-F1
#
_cell.length_a   1.000
_cell.length_b   1.000
_cell.length_c   1.000
_cell.angle_alpha   90.00
_cell.angle_beta   90.00
_cell.angle_gamma   90.00
#
_symmetry.space_group_name_H-M   'P 1'
#
loop_
_entity.id
_entity.type
_entity.pdbx_description
1 polymer ?
#
loop_
_entity_poly.entity_id
_entity_poly.type
_entity_poly.pdbx_seq_one_letter_code
_entity_poly.pdbx_strand_id
1 'polypeptide(L)'
;MSEIFRQAQWEMVGVRRAQKIFMEDMERATASGRLHETGPGRRLLRKIVTPLAEEIRNETDKAIAAAGERGRKSVVGDCFMAFTDKHLEVAIVATATVLGNVGMSFAPPVTRLSKSVAAALRSQLSYNQMQEQAKAEKSEGDDTLSVLLTRFKERYKNPNVRQWKEWTRRAGVLVKAEWSEIHSITVGAWLIERICVASEGAIVTAEVAADPTKPCARCVVASSQTVQDLLDDAEKMSLSAPRLMAMVTPPLTWK
;
A
#
# COMPACT_ATOMS: atom_id res chain seq x y z
N MET A 1 4.63 -29.15 -3.97
CA MET A 1 4.35 -27.69 -4.09
C MET A 1 4.04 -27.42 -5.56
N SER A 2 2.88 -26.85 -5.91
CA SER A 2 2.50 -26.68 -7.32
C SER A 2 3.41 -25.65 -8.03
N GLU A 3 3.65 -25.83 -9.32
CA GLU A 3 4.47 -24.91 -10.12
C GLU A 3 3.91 -23.48 -10.13
N ILE A 4 2.58 -23.34 -10.10
CA ILE A 4 1.87 -22.06 -9.98
C ILE A 4 2.24 -21.35 -8.67
N PHE A 5 2.28 -22.08 -7.56
CA PHE A 5 2.67 -21.51 -6.27
C PHE A 5 4.13 -21.05 -6.26
N ARG A 6 5.01 -21.80 -6.92
CA ARG A 6 6.42 -21.42 -7.09
C ARG A 6 6.58 -20.16 -7.95
N GLN A 7 5.82 -20.01 -9.04
CA GLN A 7 5.82 -18.79 -9.86
C GLN A 7 5.27 -17.58 -9.09
N ALA A 8 4.16 -17.75 -8.37
CA ALA A 8 3.60 -16.69 -7.52
C ALA A 8 4.59 -16.25 -6.42
N GLN A 9 5.27 -17.20 -5.76
CA GLN A 9 6.33 -16.86 -4.81
C GLN A 9 7.49 -16.11 -5.47
N TRP A 10 7.86 -16.50 -6.70
CA TRP A 10 8.94 -15.86 -7.44
C TRP A 10 8.62 -14.40 -7.77
N GLU A 11 7.46 -14.11 -8.35
CA GLU A 11 7.03 -12.73 -8.64
C GLU A 11 7.03 -11.84 -7.38
N MET A 12 6.63 -12.42 -6.25
CA MET A 12 6.59 -11.74 -4.95
C MET A 12 7.98 -11.48 -4.33
N VAL A 13 8.99 -12.29 -4.66
CA VAL A 13 10.39 -12.02 -4.24
C VAL A 13 10.90 -10.71 -4.84
N GLY A 14 10.41 -10.30 -6.02
CA GLY A 14 10.75 -9.02 -6.63
C GLY A 14 10.34 -7.83 -5.77
N VAL A 15 9.08 -7.82 -5.31
CA VAL A 15 8.52 -6.77 -4.44
C VAL A 15 9.23 -6.73 -3.09
N ARG A 16 9.51 -7.90 -2.50
CA ARG A 16 10.23 -7.99 -1.22
C ARG A 16 11.67 -7.52 -1.29
N ARG A 17 12.38 -7.86 -2.36
CA ARG A 17 13.75 -7.38 -2.55
C ARG A 17 13.76 -5.86 -2.63
N ALA A 18 12.81 -5.27 -3.36
CA ALA A 18 12.65 -3.82 -3.44
C ALA A 18 12.40 -3.20 -2.05
N GLN A 19 11.46 -3.74 -1.29
CA GLN A 19 11.17 -3.30 0.08
C GLN A 19 12.37 -3.46 1.02
N LYS A 20 13.03 -4.61 1.01
CA LYS A 20 14.19 -4.90 1.85
C LYS A 20 15.35 -3.97 1.55
N ILE A 21 15.67 -3.76 0.28
CA ILE A 21 16.74 -2.83 -0.14
C ILE A 21 16.41 -1.42 0.36
N PHE A 22 15.16 -0.98 0.23
CA PHE A 22 14.75 0.32 0.72
C PHE A 22 14.91 0.46 2.24
N MET A 23 14.49 -0.55 3.00
CA MET A 23 14.64 -0.56 4.46
C MET A 23 16.11 -0.54 4.88
N GLU A 24 16.96 -1.35 4.26
CA GLU A 24 18.39 -1.39 4.53
C GLU A 24 19.09 -0.08 4.15
N ASP A 25 18.65 0.59 3.09
CA ASP A 25 19.16 1.90 2.67
C ASP A 25 18.66 3.03 3.59
N MET A 26 17.42 2.93 4.06
CA MET A 26 16.85 3.80 5.09
C MET A 26 17.68 3.74 6.37
N GLU A 27 17.89 2.54 6.90
CA GLU A 27 18.65 2.28 8.12
C GLU A 27 20.10 2.75 7.99
N ARG A 28 20.79 2.40 6.91
CA ARG A 28 22.18 2.84 6.67
C ARG A 28 22.34 4.35 6.60
N ALA A 29 21.46 5.02 5.87
CA ALA A 29 21.54 6.48 5.73
C ALA A 29 21.18 7.22 7.02
N THR A 30 20.26 6.68 7.83
CA THR A 30 19.91 7.23 9.15
C THR A 30 21.05 7.02 10.14
N ALA A 31 21.62 5.81 10.20
CA ALA A 31 22.71 5.47 11.11
C ALA A 31 24.01 6.23 10.82
N SER A 32 24.28 6.53 9.55
CA SER A 32 25.50 7.24 9.13
C SER A 32 25.37 8.76 9.12
N GLY A 33 24.15 9.32 9.28
CA GLY A 33 23.89 10.75 9.10
C GLY A 33 24.07 11.24 7.65
N ARG A 34 24.34 10.33 6.69
CA ARG A 34 24.67 10.65 5.30
C ARG A 34 23.43 10.62 4.39
N LEU A 35 22.40 11.35 4.81
CA LEU A 35 21.14 11.45 4.08
C LEU A 35 21.32 12.01 2.66
N HIS A 36 22.34 12.85 2.46
CA HIS A 36 22.68 13.49 1.19
C HIS A 36 23.32 12.53 0.17
N GLU A 37 23.88 11.39 0.60
CA GLU A 37 24.51 10.39 -0.29
C GLU A 37 23.47 9.51 -1.01
N THR A 38 22.19 9.58 -0.63
CA THR A 38 21.10 8.87 -1.32
C THR A 38 20.59 9.70 -2.51
N GLY A 39 20.29 9.04 -3.63
CA GLY A 39 19.73 9.67 -4.83
C GLY A 39 18.45 10.48 -4.56
N PRO A 40 18.12 11.49 -5.38
CA PRO A 40 17.04 12.44 -5.14
C PRO A 40 15.65 11.76 -5.00
N GLY A 41 15.36 10.74 -5.80
CA GLY A 41 14.13 9.95 -5.69
C GLY A 41 14.05 9.17 -4.37
N ARG A 42 15.18 8.65 -3.86
CA ARG A 42 15.20 7.97 -2.55
C ARG A 42 14.95 8.93 -1.39
N ARG A 43 15.43 10.17 -1.49
CA ARG A 43 15.13 11.24 -0.52
C ARG A 43 13.65 11.57 -0.53
N LEU A 44 13.05 11.70 -1.72
CA LEU A 44 11.61 11.93 -1.86
C LEU A 44 10.78 10.81 -1.25
N LEU A 45 11.13 9.55 -1.54
CA LEU A 45 10.48 8.38 -0.94
C LEU A 45 10.52 8.43 0.59
N ARG A 46 11.68 8.73 1.19
CA ARG A 46 11.82 8.82 2.65
C ARG A 46 10.90 9.88 3.25
N LYS A 47 10.85 11.06 2.63
CA LYS A 47 9.98 12.16 3.04
C LYS A 47 8.50 11.77 3.03
N ILE A 48 8.08 10.95 2.08
CA ILE A 48 6.68 10.56 1.92
C ILE A 48 6.32 9.34 2.79
N VAL A 49 7.14 8.28 2.76
CA VAL A 49 6.78 6.96 3.29
C VAL A 49 6.62 6.99 4.81
N THR A 50 7.52 7.66 5.54
CA THR A 50 7.48 7.65 7.01
C THR A 50 6.24 8.38 7.55
N PRO A 51 5.95 9.64 7.16
CA PRO A 51 4.73 10.31 7.61
C PRO A 51 3.45 9.60 7.15
N LEU A 52 3.45 9.04 5.93
CA LEU A 52 2.30 8.29 5.42
C LEU A 52 2.02 7.03 6.26
N ALA A 53 3.07 6.29 6.65
CA ALA A 53 2.92 5.13 7.51
C ALA A 53 2.31 5.48 8.88
N GLU A 54 2.69 6.62 9.44
CA GLU A 54 2.10 7.12 10.69
C GLU A 54 0.63 7.50 10.54
N GLU A 55 0.26 8.17 9.44
CA GLU A 55 -1.13 8.49 9.12
C GLU A 55 -1.98 7.22 8.95
N ILE A 56 -1.45 6.21 8.25
CA ILE A 56 -2.13 4.90 8.09
C ILE A 56 -2.33 4.22 9.46
N ARG A 57 -1.30 4.24 10.32
CA ARG A 57 -1.41 3.70 11.69
C ARG A 57 -2.49 4.43 12.48
N ASN A 58 -2.47 5.76 12.47
CA ASN A 58 -3.46 6.58 13.18
C ASN A 58 -4.90 6.31 12.71
N GLU A 59 -5.10 6.15 11.40
CA GLU A 59 -6.41 5.83 10.83
C GLU A 59 -6.84 4.39 11.17
N THR A 60 -5.89 3.46 11.26
CA THR A 60 -6.15 2.10 11.74
C THR A 60 -6.59 2.09 13.20
N ASP A 61 -5.88 2.81 14.07
CA ASP A 61 -6.18 2.89 15.50
C ASP A 61 -7.56 3.53 15.74
N LYS A 62 -7.91 4.57 14.98
CA LYS A 62 -9.26 5.16 14.98
C LYS A 62 -10.33 4.15 14.59
N ALA A 63 -10.09 3.33 13.55
CA ALA A 63 -11.05 2.32 13.11
C ALA A 63 -11.25 1.21 14.14
N ILE A 64 -10.17 0.78 14.80
CA ILE A 64 -10.22 -0.18 15.91
C ILE A 64 -11.02 0.40 17.07
N ALA A 65 -10.76 1.66 17.46
CA ALA A 65 -11.49 2.34 18.53
C ALA A 65 -12.99 2.47 18.21
N ALA A 66 -13.33 2.82 16.97
CA ALA A 66 -14.71 3.00 16.51
C ALA A 66 -15.45 1.67 16.26
N ALA A 67 -14.79 0.52 16.35
CA ALA A 67 -15.40 -0.78 16.04
C ALA A 67 -16.64 -1.07 16.91
N GLY A 68 -16.59 -0.68 18.19
CA GLY A 68 -17.67 -0.87 19.16
C GLY A 68 -18.64 0.30 19.34
N GLU A 69 -18.43 1.42 18.64
CA GLU A 69 -19.20 2.66 18.81
C GLU A 69 -20.37 2.79 17.82
N ARG A 70 -21.37 3.62 18.16
CA ARG A 70 -22.47 3.99 17.25
C ARG A 70 -22.05 5.21 16.43
N GLY A 71 -22.11 5.13 15.10
CA GLY A 71 -21.80 6.26 14.23
C GLY A 71 -21.46 5.84 12.79
N ARG A 72 -21.23 6.84 11.93
CA ARG A 72 -20.70 6.61 10.57
C ARG A 72 -19.23 6.23 10.68
N LYS A 73 -18.88 5.07 10.15
CA LYS A 73 -17.54 4.48 10.27
C LYS A 73 -16.68 4.83 9.04
N SER A 74 -15.38 4.96 9.25
CA SER A 74 -14.42 5.29 8.19
C SER A 74 -14.22 4.08 7.26
N VAL A 75 -14.57 4.24 5.98
CA VAL A 75 -14.31 3.22 4.94
C VAL A 75 -12.80 2.95 4.82
N VAL A 76 -12.00 4.01 4.91
CA VAL A 76 -10.54 3.94 4.82
C VAL A 76 -9.96 3.18 6.01
N GLY A 77 -10.37 3.56 7.21
CA GLY A 77 -9.93 2.91 8.43
C GLY A 77 -10.32 1.43 8.48
N ASP A 78 -11.54 1.10 8.02
CA ASP A 78 -11.97 -0.29 7.90
C ASP A 78 -11.02 -1.09 6.99
N CYS A 79 -10.63 -0.56 5.83
CA CYS A 79 -9.66 -1.21 4.94
C CYS A 79 -8.25 -1.35 5.55
N PHE A 80 -7.78 -0.35 6.31
CA PHE A 80 -6.44 -0.39 6.91
C PHE A 80 -6.30 -1.37 8.07
N MET A 81 -7.39 -1.74 8.74
CA MET A 81 -7.36 -2.83 9.73
C MET A 81 -6.81 -4.15 9.15
N ALA A 82 -6.92 -4.39 7.85
CA ALA A 82 -6.34 -5.57 7.19
C ALA A 82 -4.81 -5.60 7.21
N PHE A 83 -4.17 -4.46 7.43
CA PHE A 83 -2.71 -4.28 7.40
C PHE A 83 -2.13 -4.02 8.79
N THR A 84 -2.74 -4.58 9.83
CA THR A 84 -2.28 -4.43 11.21
C THR A 84 -0.79 -4.80 11.29
N ASP A 85 0.02 -3.88 11.81
CA ASP A 85 1.49 -3.97 11.92
C ASP A 85 2.29 -3.97 10.60
N LYS A 86 1.62 -3.74 9.47
CA LYS A 86 2.24 -3.65 8.13
C LYS A 86 2.06 -2.26 7.50
N HIS A 87 1.82 -1.23 8.31
CA HIS A 87 1.56 0.14 7.85
C HIS A 87 2.69 0.70 6.97
N LEU A 88 3.94 0.39 7.30
CA LEU A 88 5.10 0.80 6.51
C LEU A 88 5.12 0.13 5.13
N GLU A 89 4.76 -1.16 5.04
CA GLU A 89 4.64 -1.86 3.76
C GLU A 89 3.56 -1.22 2.88
N VAL A 90 2.40 -0.89 3.47
CA VAL A 90 1.30 -0.20 2.78
C VAL A 90 1.76 1.14 2.23
N ALA A 91 2.46 1.94 3.05
CA ALA A 91 2.99 3.22 2.63
C ALA A 91 3.96 3.06 1.45
N ILE A 92 4.91 2.12 1.53
CA ILE A 92 5.86 1.84 0.44
C ILE A 92 5.13 1.44 -0.84
N VAL A 93 4.19 0.48 -0.77
CA VAL A 93 3.46 0.00 -1.94
C VAL A 93 2.64 1.11 -2.58
N ALA A 94 1.93 1.92 -1.77
CA ALA A 94 1.14 3.04 -2.26
C ALA A 94 2.02 4.10 -2.93
N THR A 95 3.10 4.52 -2.27
CA THR A 95 4.02 5.53 -2.81
C THR A 95 4.71 5.03 -4.08
N ALA A 96 5.22 3.80 -4.10
CA ALA A 96 5.86 3.22 -5.28
C ALA A 96 4.87 3.14 -6.46
N THR A 97 3.63 2.75 -6.21
CA THR A 97 2.58 2.68 -7.26
C THR A 97 2.28 4.07 -7.82
N VAL A 98 2.17 5.09 -6.97
CA VAL A 98 1.97 6.48 -7.43
C VAL A 98 3.16 6.96 -8.24
N LEU A 99 4.38 6.84 -7.72
CA LEU A 99 5.59 7.28 -8.40
C LEU A 99 5.80 6.57 -9.75
N GLY A 100 5.58 5.26 -9.81
CA GLY A 100 5.70 4.49 -11.05
C GLY A 100 4.71 4.91 -12.14
N ASN A 101 3.52 5.41 -11.77
CA ASN A 101 2.54 5.89 -12.75
C ASN A 101 2.78 7.34 -13.19
N VAL A 102 3.33 8.18 -12.31
CA VAL A 102 3.56 9.61 -12.61
C VAL A 102 4.94 9.83 -13.24
N GLY A 103 5.92 8.97 -12.95
CA GLY A 103 7.28 9.04 -13.51
C GLY A 103 7.36 8.78 -15.02
N MET A 104 6.35 8.15 -15.62
CA MET A 104 6.29 7.91 -17.08
C MET A 104 5.77 9.11 -17.88
N SER A 105 5.86 10.34 -17.35
CA SER A 105 5.36 11.58 -17.95
C SER A 105 3.86 11.59 -18.28
N PHE A 106 3.09 10.67 -17.71
CA PHE A 106 1.63 10.68 -17.78
C PHE A 106 1.07 11.36 -16.53
N ALA A 107 0.02 12.16 -16.71
CA ALA A 107 -0.80 12.71 -15.63
C ALA A 107 -2.04 11.82 -15.45
N PRO A 108 -1.95 10.67 -14.74
CA PRO A 108 -3.08 9.75 -14.63
C PRO A 108 -4.25 10.40 -13.89
N PRO A 109 -5.50 10.19 -14.34
CA PRO A 109 -6.68 10.59 -13.57
C PRO A 109 -6.64 9.97 -12.17
N VAL A 110 -6.99 10.74 -11.14
CA VAL A 110 -6.99 10.30 -9.73
C VAL A 110 -7.79 9.01 -9.60
N THR A 111 -8.98 8.92 -10.20
CA THR A 111 -9.82 7.71 -10.16
C THR A 111 -9.11 6.45 -10.65
N ARG A 112 -8.35 6.55 -11.77
CA ARG A 112 -7.59 5.43 -12.33
C ARG A 112 -6.42 5.06 -11.42
N LEU A 113 -5.71 6.07 -10.91
CA LEU A 113 -4.57 5.83 -10.03
C LEU A 113 -5.03 5.24 -8.70
N SER A 114 -6.15 5.70 -8.13
CA SER A 114 -6.74 5.15 -6.91
C SER A 114 -7.04 3.66 -7.04
N LYS A 115 -7.63 3.24 -8.18
CA LYS A 115 -7.88 1.83 -8.47
C LYS A 115 -6.57 1.03 -8.56
N SER A 116 -5.53 1.60 -9.16
CA SER A 116 -4.22 0.96 -9.30
C SER A 116 -3.55 0.76 -7.93
N VAL A 117 -3.58 1.79 -7.07
CA VAL A 117 -3.10 1.71 -5.69
C VAL A 117 -3.86 0.65 -4.90
N ALA A 118 -5.20 0.65 -4.97
CA ALA A 118 -6.03 -0.34 -4.29
C ALA A 118 -5.75 -1.77 -4.77
N ALA A 119 -5.55 -1.99 -6.07
CA ALA A 119 -5.19 -3.28 -6.62
C ALA A 119 -3.82 -3.78 -6.12
N ALA A 120 -2.84 -2.88 -6.05
CA ALA A 120 -1.52 -3.20 -5.50
C ALA A 120 -1.62 -3.59 -4.00
N LEU A 121 -2.38 -2.84 -3.21
CA LEU A 121 -2.62 -3.12 -1.80
C LEU A 121 -3.35 -4.45 -1.58
N ARG A 122 -4.37 -4.75 -2.39
CA ARG A 122 -5.05 -6.06 -2.35
C ARG A 122 -4.12 -7.22 -2.68
N SER A 123 -3.26 -7.04 -3.67
CA SER A 123 -2.26 -8.05 -4.03
C SER A 123 -1.31 -8.31 -2.85
N GLN A 124 -0.88 -7.25 -2.16
CA GLN A 124 -0.07 -7.36 -0.94
C GLN A 124 -0.82 -8.07 0.20
N LEU A 125 -2.13 -7.81 0.39
CA LEU A 125 -2.95 -8.52 1.39
C LEU A 125 -3.06 -10.00 1.09
N SER A 126 -3.43 -10.35 -0.13
CA SER A 126 -3.59 -11.74 -0.56
C SER A 126 -2.28 -12.52 -0.35
N TYR A 127 -1.15 -11.87 -0.63
CA TYR A 127 0.15 -12.45 -0.36
C TYR A 127 0.44 -12.65 1.13
N ASN A 128 0.16 -11.63 1.95
CA ASN A 128 0.34 -11.71 3.39
C ASN A 128 -0.46 -12.88 4.00
N GLN A 129 -1.66 -13.12 3.48
CA GLN A 129 -2.47 -14.27 3.87
C GLN A 129 -1.86 -15.60 3.41
N MET A 130 -1.42 -15.70 2.16
CA MET A 130 -0.74 -16.91 1.66
C MET A 130 0.53 -17.24 2.46
N GLN A 131 1.26 -16.21 2.90
CA GLN A 131 2.45 -16.35 3.75
C GLN A 131 2.11 -16.89 5.13
N GLU A 132 1.08 -16.32 5.75
CA GLU A 132 0.63 -16.73 7.08
C GLU A 132 0.07 -18.15 7.04
N GLN A 133 -0.68 -18.51 6.01
CA GLN A 133 -1.13 -19.88 5.77
C GLN A 133 0.07 -20.83 5.59
N ALA A 134 1.06 -20.48 4.75
CA ALA A 134 2.24 -21.32 4.55
C ALA A 134 3.13 -21.45 5.81
N LYS A 135 3.06 -20.49 6.74
CA LYS A 135 3.69 -20.57 8.06
C LYS A 135 2.86 -21.42 9.01
N ALA A 136 1.55 -21.23 9.07
CA ALA A 136 0.61 -22.00 9.89
C ALA A 136 0.54 -23.49 9.48
N GLU A 137 0.77 -23.81 8.20
CA GLU A 137 0.94 -25.19 7.74
C GLU A 137 2.26 -25.81 8.25
N LYS A 138 3.24 -24.99 8.66
CA LYS A 138 4.53 -25.42 9.24
C LYS A 138 4.59 -25.32 10.76
N SER A 139 3.74 -24.51 11.37
CA SER A 139 3.57 -24.35 12.81
C SER A 139 2.10 -24.53 13.13
N GLU A 140 1.70 -25.65 13.76
CA GLU A 140 0.31 -25.90 14.19
C GLU A 140 -0.26 -24.69 14.96
N GLY A 141 -0.94 -23.76 14.27
CA GLY A 141 -1.45 -22.53 14.89
C GLY A 141 -1.74 -21.40 13.89
N ASP A 142 -3.02 -21.03 13.78
CA ASP A 142 -3.56 -19.96 12.94
C ASP A 142 -3.36 -18.58 13.62
N ASP A 143 -2.43 -17.75 13.13
CA ASP A 143 -1.89 -16.61 13.90
C ASP A 143 -2.35 -15.22 13.42
N THR A 144 -2.94 -15.07 12.23
CA THR A 144 -3.34 -13.73 11.74
C THR A 144 -4.61 -13.21 12.41
N LEU A 145 -5.59 -14.10 12.59
CA LEU A 145 -6.75 -13.79 13.43
C LEU A 145 -6.31 -13.53 14.87
N SER A 146 -5.21 -14.14 15.32
CA SER A 146 -4.71 -14.01 16.69
C SER A 146 -4.30 -12.58 17.04
N VAL A 147 -3.59 -11.86 16.17
CA VAL A 147 -3.11 -10.49 16.45
C VAL A 147 -4.27 -9.49 16.52
N LEU A 148 -5.15 -9.52 15.51
CA LEU A 148 -6.35 -8.66 15.48
C LEU A 148 -7.30 -8.97 16.63
N LEU A 149 -7.44 -10.26 16.97
CA LEU A 149 -8.23 -10.72 18.10
C LEU A 149 -7.61 -10.31 19.42
N THR A 150 -6.28 -10.33 19.53
CA THR A 150 -5.53 -9.92 20.73
C THR A 150 -5.77 -8.44 21.01
N ARG A 151 -5.58 -7.55 20.02
CA ARG A 151 -5.89 -6.12 20.18
C ARG A 151 -7.35 -5.85 20.53
N PHE A 152 -8.27 -6.60 19.90
CA PHE A 152 -9.69 -6.50 20.22
C PHE A 152 -9.98 -6.92 21.67
N LYS A 153 -9.40 -8.03 22.14
CA LYS A 153 -9.56 -8.53 23.52
C LYS A 153 -8.87 -7.65 24.56
N GLU A 154 -7.74 -7.05 24.24
CA GLU A 154 -7.06 -6.07 25.10
C GLU A 154 -7.94 -4.83 25.31
N ARG A 155 -8.60 -4.36 24.24
CA ARG A 155 -9.45 -3.17 24.28
C ARG A 155 -10.84 -3.43 24.86
N TYR A 156 -11.46 -4.55 24.48
CA TYR A 156 -12.77 -4.96 24.92
C TYR A 156 -12.64 -6.22 25.78
N LYS A 157 -12.41 -6.03 27.09
CA LYS A 157 -12.24 -7.15 28.04
C LYS A 157 -13.46 -8.07 28.13
N ASN A 158 -14.66 -7.52 27.92
CA ASN A 158 -15.93 -8.26 27.88
C ASN A 158 -16.77 -7.80 26.67
N PRO A 159 -16.46 -8.26 25.44
CA PRO A 159 -17.17 -7.83 24.25
C PRO A 159 -18.57 -8.43 24.24
N ASN A 160 -19.60 -7.61 24.03
CA ASN A 160 -20.96 -8.13 23.88
C ASN A 160 -21.15 -8.81 22.51
N VAL A 161 -22.18 -9.66 22.38
CA VAL A 161 -22.46 -10.44 21.15
C VAL A 161 -22.54 -9.56 19.90
N ARG A 162 -23.03 -8.32 20.03
CA ARG A 162 -23.15 -7.36 18.93
C ARG A 162 -21.80 -6.81 18.50
N GLN A 163 -20.94 -6.43 19.45
CA GLN A 163 -19.57 -5.97 19.19
C GLN A 163 -18.75 -7.09 18.55
N TRP A 164 -18.90 -8.32 19.05
CA TRP A 164 -18.26 -9.51 18.47
C TRP A 164 -18.71 -9.74 17.03
N LYS A 165 -20.03 -9.81 16.76
CA LYS A 165 -20.56 -10.00 15.40
C LYS A 165 -20.11 -8.91 14.42
N GLU A 166 -20.11 -7.66 14.85
CA GLU A 166 -19.69 -6.54 14.00
C GLU A 166 -18.18 -6.57 13.74
N TRP A 167 -17.37 -6.93 14.75
CA TRP A 167 -15.94 -7.15 14.58
C TRP A 167 -15.65 -8.32 13.63
N THR A 168 -16.28 -9.49 13.81
CA THR A 168 -16.11 -10.65 12.93
C THR A 168 -16.54 -10.36 11.50
N ARG A 169 -17.64 -9.60 11.31
CA ARG A 169 -18.09 -9.17 9.97
C ARG A 169 -17.03 -8.30 9.28
N ARG A 170 -16.44 -7.35 10.03
CA ARG A 170 -15.37 -6.47 9.53
C ARG A 170 -14.13 -7.27 9.21
N ALA A 171 -13.65 -8.07 10.16
CA ALA A 171 -12.54 -9.00 9.96
C ALA A 171 -12.79 -9.90 8.74
N GLY A 172 -14.01 -10.40 8.52
CA GLY A 172 -14.37 -11.21 7.36
C GLY A 172 -14.31 -10.47 6.01
N VAL A 173 -14.66 -9.19 5.97
CA VAL A 173 -14.47 -8.31 4.79
C VAL A 173 -12.97 -8.11 4.52
N LEU A 174 -12.15 -8.05 5.57
CA LEU A 174 -10.70 -7.91 5.47
C LEU A 174 -10.03 -9.22 5.02
N VAL A 175 -10.54 -10.37 5.47
CA VAL A 175 -10.02 -11.70 5.15
C VAL A 175 -10.30 -12.09 3.69
N LYS A 176 -11.41 -11.65 3.10
CA LYS A 176 -11.76 -12.02 1.71
C LYS A 176 -11.18 -11.11 0.62
N ALA A 177 -10.54 -9.99 0.97
CA ALA A 177 -9.88 -9.06 0.04
C ALA A 177 -10.72 -8.51 -1.14
N GLU A 178 -12.05 -8.71 -1.14
CA GLU A 178 -12.95 -8.16 -2.16
C GLU A 178 -13.35 -6.74 -1.80
N TRP A 179 -12.48 -5.78 -2.13
CA TRP A 179 -12.84 -4.38 -2.04
C TRP A 179 -13.80 -4.02 -3.17
N SER A 180 -14.95 -3.44 -2.83
CA SER A 180 -15.84 -2.86 -3.84
C SER A 180 -15.15 -1.69 -4.56
N GLU A 181 -15.72 -1.26 -5.68
CA GLU A 181 -15.20 -0.12 -6.43
C GLU A 181 -15.11 1.15 -5.56
N ILE A 182 -16.13 1.39 -4.73
CA ILE A 182 -16.16 2.52 -3.79
C ILE A 182 -14.98 2.43 -2.83
N HIS A 183 -14.74 1.27 -2.19
CA HIS A 183 -13.60 1.09 -1.28
C HIS A 183 -12.27 1.34 -2.01
N SER A 184 -12.13 0.81 -3.22
CA SER A 184 -10.91 0.94 -4.02
C SER A 184 -10.62 2.40 -4.37
N ILE A 185 -11.63 3.16 -4.79
CA ILE A 185 -11.48 4.58 -5.11
C ILE A 185 -11.21 5.39 -3.84
N THR A 186 -11.97 5.16 -2.76
CA THR A 186 -11.86 5.92 -1.51
C THR A 186 -10.50 5.73 -0.84
N VAL A 187 -10.03 4.49 -0.68
CA VAL A 187 -8.71 4.19 -0.09
C VAL A 187 -7.59 4.75 -0.96
N GLY A 188 -7.66 4.52 -2.28
CA GLY A 188 -6.64 5.02 -3.19
C GLY A 188 -6.57 6.55 -3.23
N ALA A 189 -7.72 7.23 -3.24
CA ALA A 189 -7.77 8.69 -3.23
C ALA A 189 -7.22 9.27 -1.91
N TRP A 190 -7.56 8.66 -0.78
CA TRP A 190 -7.04 9.05 0.53
C TRP A 190 -5.51 8.94 0.58
N LEU A 191 -4.95 7.83 0.07
CA LEU A 191 -3.49 7.64 0.02
C LEU A 191 -2.81 8.65 -0.90
N ILE A 192 -3.37 8.89 -2.09
CA ILE A 192 -2.85 9.88 -3.05
C ILE A 192 -2.83 11.27 -2.43
N GLU A 193 -3.90 11.69 -1.77
CA GLU A 193 -3.97 13.00 -1.11
C GLU A 193 -2.87 13.16 -0.06
N ARG A 194 -2.64 12.14 0.78
CA ARG A 194 -1.59 12.19 1.80
C ARG A 194 -0.19 12.10 1.22
N ILE A 195 -0.01 11.39 0.12
CA ILE A 195 1.24 11.42 -0.66
C ILE A 195 1.50 12.84 -1.19
N CYS A 196 0.49 13.51 -1.76
CA CYS A 196 0.64 14.88 -2.24
C CYS A 196 1.06 15.84 -1.12
N VAL A 197 0.38 15.76 0.04
CA VAL A 197 0.72 16.58 1.22
C VAL A 197 2.14 16.30 1.71
N ALA A 198 2.50 15.03 1.90
CA ALA A 198 3.83 14.64 2.40
C ALA A 198 4.97 14.91 1.40
N SER A 199 4.64 15.07 0.12
CA SER A 199 5.62 15.37 -0.93
C SER A 199 6.00 16.86 -1.03
N GLU A 200 5.38 17.73 -0.24
CA GLU A 200 5.70 19.18 -0.19
C GLU A 200 5.64 19.86 -1.58
N GLY A 201 4.68 19.46 -2.41
CA GLY A 201 4.49 20.01 -3.77
C GLY A 201 5.28 19.29 -4.86
N ALA A 202 6.11 18.29 -4.53
CA ALA A 202 6.77 17.46 -5.52
C ALA A 202 5.78 16.62 -6.34
N ILE A 203 4.65 16.24 -5.73
CA ILE A 203 3.50 15.56 -6.33
C ILE A 203 2.23 16.33 -5.93
N VAL A 204 1.40 16.69 -6.89
CA VAL A 204 0.17 17.44 -6.67
C VAL A 204 -0.99 16.84 -7.45
N THR A 205 -2.22 17.13 -7.02
CA THR A 205 -3.39 16.91 -7.89
C THR A 205 -3.74 18.20 -8.61
N ALA A 206 -3.87 18.15 -9.93
CA ALA A 206 -4.28 19.29 -10.75
C ALA A 206 -5.50 18.92 -11.60
N GLU A 207 -6.34 19.90 -11.89
CA GLU A 207 -7.38 19.75 -12.90
C GLU A 207 -6.74 19.90 -14.28
N VAL A 208 -6.82 18.85 -15.08
CA VAL A 208 -6.28 18.83 -16.44
C VAL A 208 -7.45 18.81 -17.42
N ALA A 209 -7.62 19.91 -18.14
CA ALA A 209 -8.52 19.99 -19.26
C ALA A 209 -7.81 19.42 -20.50
N ALA A 210 -8.31 18.30 -21.04
CA ALA A 210 -7.89 17.86 -22.37
C ALA A 210 -8.54 18.70 -23.49
N ASP A 211 -9.65 19.36 -23.17
CA ASP A 211 -10.47 20.19 -24.05
C ASP A 211 -11.16 21.24 -23.17
N PRO A 212 -11.10 22.55 -23.48
CA PRO A 212 -11.73 23.61 -22.70
C PRO A 212 -13.26 23.46 -22.59
N THR A 213 -13.88 22.63 -23.43
CA THR A 213 -15.32 22.38 -23.42
C THR A 213 -15.73 21.14 -22.61
N LYS A 214 -14.77 20.33 -22.13
CA LYS A 214 -15.04 19.10 -21.39
C LYS A 214 -14.72 19.27 -19.91
N PRO A 215 -15.41 18.54 -19.02
CA PRO A 215 -15.09 18.55 -17.60
C PRO A 215 -13.64 18.15 -17.37
N CYS A 216 -12.91 18.97 -16.62
CA CYS A 216 -11.53 18.71 -16.27
C CYS A 216 -11.43 17.40 -15.46
N ALA A 217 -10.50 16.53 -15.85
CA ALA A 217 -10.17 15.39 -15.02
C ALA A 217 -9.20 15.85 -13.93
N ARG A 218 -9.49 15.54 -12.66
CA ARG A 218 -8.49 15.68 -11.61
C ARG A 218 -7.43 14.61 -11.81
N CYS A 219 -6.21 15.01 -12.10
CA CYS A 219 -5.07 14.14 -12.37
C CYS A 219 -4.00 14.33 -11.30
N VAL A 220 -3.15 13.31 -11.14
CA VAL A 220 -1.94 13.39 -10.32
C VAL A 220 -0.78 13.78 -11.20
N VAL A 221 -0.02 14.79 -10.79
CA VAL A 221 1.07 15.40 -11.56
C VAL A 221 2.29 15.52 -10.66
N ALA A 222 3.47 15.21 -11.19
CA ALA A 222 4.74 15.48 -10.53
C ALA A 222 5.38 16.73 -11.14
N SER A 223 6.15 17.47 -10.34
CA SER A 223 6.93 18.58 -10.87
C SER A 223 7.95 18.09 -11.90
N SER A 224 8.34 18.93 -12.87
CA SER A 224 9.35 18.54 -13.87
C SER A 224 10.66 18.09 -13.22
N GLN A 225 11.06 18.74 -12.12
CA GLN A 225 12.23 18.32 -11.34
C GLN A 225 12.04 16.94 -10.73
N THR A 226 10.87 16.68 -10.13
CA THR A 226 10.53 15.36 -9.58
C THR A 226 10.57 14.28 -10.65
N VAL A 227 10.07 14.56 -11.86
CA VAL A 227 10.11 13.60 -12.97
C VAL A 227 11.56 13.31 -13.37
N GLN A 228 12.40 14.33 -13.51
CA GLN A 228 13.83 14.16 -13.80
C GLN A 228 14.55 13.37 -12.70
N ASP A 229 14.33 13.74 -11.44
CA ASP A 229 14.89 13.05 -10.28
C ASP A 229 14.50 11.57 -10.26
N LEU A 230 13.26 11.24 -10.64
CA LEU A 230 12.77 9.86 -10.73
C LEU A 230 13.33 9.11 -11.94
N LEU A 231 13.60 9.78 -13.06
CA LEU A 231 14.20 9.17 -14.26
C LEU A 231 15.69 8.90 -14.05
N ASP A 232 16.42 9.86 -13.49
CA ASP A 232 17.84 9.74 -13.12
C ASP A 232 18.04 8.64 -12.08
N ASP A 233 17.10 8.54 -11.14
CA ASP A 233 17.09 7.45 -10.19
C ASP A 233 16.46 6.18 -10.78
N ALA A 234 15.67 6.15 -11.86
CA ALA A 234 15.03 4.93 -12.36
C ALA A 234 16.05 3.84 -12.74
N GLU A 235 17.24 4.23 -13.18
CA GLU A 235 18.37 3.32 -13.41
C GLU A 235 18.96 2.75 -12.10
N LYS A 236 18.72 3.40 -10.96
CA LYS A 236 19.28 3.12 -9.62
C LYS A 236 18.21 2.79 -8.54
N MET A 237 16.94 2.98 -8.84
CA MET A 237 15.79 2.84 -7.95
C MET A 237 15.29 1.42 -8.05
N SER A 238 15.58 0.67 -7.01
CA SER A 238 15.04 -0.67 -6.78
C SER A 238 13.52 -0.70 -6.55
N LEU A 239 12.87 0.46 -6.37
CA LEU A 239 11.47 0.56 -5.91
C LEU A 239 10.44 0.99 -6.96
N SER A 240 10.82 1.73 -8.00
CA SER A 240 9.85 2.28 -8.98
C SER A 240 9.39 1.23 -10.01
N ALA A 241 10.14 0.15 -10.17
CA ALA A 241 9.73 -0.99 -10.98
C ALA A 241 9.50 -2.20 -10.06
N PRO A 242 8.28 -2.76 -9.97
CA PRO A 242 8.18 -4.18 -9.64
C PRO A 242 9.05 -4.89 -10.68
N ARG A 243 10.17 -5.48 -10.24
CA ARG A 243 11.02 -6.25 -11.15
C ARG A 243 10.17 -7.43 -11.58
N LEU A 244 9.53 -7.32 -12.75
CA LEU A 244 9.01 -8.46 -13.47
C LEU A 244 10.22 -9.36 -13.71
N MET A 245 10.38 -10.37 -12.86
CA MET A 245 11.48 -11.30 -12.95
C MET A 245 11.13 -12.33 -14.03
N ALA A 246 12.16 -12.88 -14.67
CA ALA A 246 11.98 -13.99 -15.60
C ALA A 246 11.15 -15.09 -14.93
N MET A 247 10.13 -15.60 -15.63
CA MET A 247 9.26 -16.63 -15.09
C MET A 247 10.07 -17.91 -14.84
N VAL A 248 9.78 -18.60 -13.73
CA VAL A 248 10.32 -19.92 -13.41
C VAL A 248 9.46 -21.05 -13.95
N THR A 249 8.33 -20.72 -14.57
CA THR A 249 7.42 -21.63 -15.27
C THR A 249 7.07 -21.06 -16.65
N PRO A 250 6.60 -21.88 -17.60
CA PRO A 250 6.10 -21.36 -18.88
C PRO A 250 5.03 -20.28 -18.68
N PRO A 251 5.03 -19.21 -19.50
CA PRO A 251 4.01 -18.19 -19.44
C PRO A 251 2.64 -18.75 -19.81
N LEU A 252 1.59 -18.12 -19.28
CA LEU A 252 0.22 -18.42 -19.72
C LEU A 252 0.10 -18.17 -21.22
N THR A 253 -0.51 -19.11 -21.93
CA THR A 253 -0.83 -18.94 -23.35
C THR A 253 -1.82 -17.80 -23.53
N TRP A 254 -1.48 -16.83 -24.37
CA TRP A 254 -2.40 -15.81 -24.83
C TRP A 254 -3.61 -16.48 -25.48
N LYS A 255 -4.82 -16.10 -25.06
CA LYS A 255 -6.09 -16.56 -25.64
C LYS A 255 -6.76 -15.42 -26.37
#